data_AF-A0AAU0MG35-F1
#
_entry.id   AF-A0AAU0MG35-F1
#
_cell.length_a   1.000
_cell.length_b   1.000
_cell.length_c   1.000
_cell.angle_alpha   90.00
_cell.angle_beta   90.00
_cell.angle_gamma   90.00
#
_symmetry.space_group_name_H-M   'P 1'
#
loop_
_entity.id
_entity.type
_entity.pdbx_description
1 polymer ?
#
loop_
_entity_poly.entity_id
_entity_poly.type
_entity_poly.pdbx_seq_one_letter_code
_entity_poly.pdbx_strand_id
1 'polypeptide(L)'
;MIVGFRHKGLQALYESGSKKGVQPAHASKLTRILGVLDVAQAPADLSIPGFRTHELRGDLAGHWSVWVNGNWRVTFRFVGQDVELVDYQDYH
;
A
#
# COMPACT_ATOMS: atom_id res chain seq x y z
N MET A 1 -0.98 -8.60 -8.97
CA MET A 1 -1.51 -9.24 -7.74
C MET A 1 -0.63 -8.86 -6.56
N ILE A 2 -1.17 -8.77 -5.34
CA ILE A 2 -0.32 -8.65 -4.15
C ILE A 2 0.23 -10.04 -3.79
N VAL A 3 1.55 -10.19 -3.84
CA VAL A 3 2.24 -11.46 -3.57
C VAL A 3 2.96 -11.49 -2.22
N GLY A 4 3.08 -10.35 -1.53
CA GLY A 4 3.77 -10.30 -0.25
C GLY A 4 3.47 -9.06 0.59
N PHE A 5 3.33 -9.27 1.90
CA PHE A 5 3.12 -8.23 2.90
C PHE A 5 4.26 -8.19 3.91
N ARG A 6 4.75 -6.98 4.19
CA ARG A 6 5.59 -6.71 5.37
C ARG A 6 4.72 -6.41 6.59
N HIS A 7 3.59 -5.72 6.40
CA HIS A 7 2.68 -5.35 7.48
C HIS A 7 1.57 -6.39 7.73
N LYS A 8 1.63 -7.07 8.89
CA LYS A 8 0.67 -8.15 9.22
C LYS A 8 -0.77 -7.68 9.38
N GLY A 9 -1.01 -6.44 9.82
CA GLY A 9 -2.35 -5.87 9.87
C GLY A 9 -2.96 -5.62 8.48
N LEU A 10 -2.13 -5.30 7.47
CA LEU A 10 -2.61 -5.12 6.09
C LEU A 10 -2.91 -6.47 5.47
N GLN A 11 -2.05 -7.47 5.70
CA GLN A 11 -2.28 -8.84 5.29
C GLN A 11 -3.62 -9.36 5.82
N ALA A 12 -3.87 -9.20 7.12
CA ALA A 12 -5.13 -9.63 7.73
C ALA A 12 -6.36 -8.89 7.17
N LEU A 13 -6.22 -7.58 6.91
CA LEU A 13 -7.27 -6.78 6.30
C LEU A 13 -7.57 -7.25 4.86
N TYR A 14 -6.54 -7.58 4.09
CA TYR A 14 -6.65 -8.08 2.72
C TYR A 14 -7.32 -9.45 2.67
N GLU A 15 -6.83 -10.41 3.45
CA GLU A 15 -7.25 -11.82 3.36
C GLU A 15 -8.62 -12.08 4.00
N SER A 16 -8.97 -11.35 5.07
CA SER A 16 -10.14 -11.66 5.90
C SER A 16 -11.04 -10.47 6.22
N GLY A 17 -10.67 -9.25 5.80
CA GLY A 17 -11.36 -8.02 6.21
C GLY A 17 -11.13 -7.63 7.67
N SER A 18 -10.28 -8.35 8.40
CA SER A 18 -9.97 -8.04 9.80
C SER A 18 -9.29 -6.67 9.93
N LYS A 19 -9.88 -5.78 10.72
CA LYS A 19 -9.33 -4.46 11.00
C LYS A 19 -8.26 -4.47 12.11
N LYS A 20 -7.95 -5.65 12.66
CA LYS A 20 -6.95 -5.77 13.73
C LYS A 20 -5.57 -5.43 13.19
N GLY A 21 -4.86 -4.54 13.87
CA GLY A 21 -3.50 -4.15 13.50
C GLY A 21 -3.40 -3.03 12.48
N VAL A 22 -4.52 -2.44 12.04
CA VAL A 22 -4.53 -1.16 11.30
C VAL A 22 -5.30 -0.12 12.09
N GLN A 23 -5.14 1.16 11.74
CA GLN A 23 -5.98 2.19 12.34
C GLN A 23 -7.44 2.03 11.88
N PRO A 24 -8.42 1.93 12.80
CA PRO A 24 -9.82 1.73 12.43
C PRO A 24 -10.36 2.83 11.50
N ALA A 25 -9.94 4.07 11.70
CA ALA A 25 -10.31 5.21 10.86
C ALA A 25 -9.76 5.12 9.42
N HIS A 26 -8.66 4.38 9.21
CA HIS A 26 -8.04 4.22 7.91
C HIS A 26 -8.50 2.95 7.19
N ALA A 27 -9.16 2.02 7.88
CA ALA A 27 -9.51 0.70 7.35
C ALA A 27 -10.21 0.77 5.98
N SER A 28 -11.24 1.61 5.82
CA SER A 28 -11.95 1.73 4.53
C SER A 28 -11.05 2.23 3.39
N LYS A 29 -10.15 3.17 3.67
CA LYS A 29 -9.20 3.67 2.67
C LYS A 29 -8.11 2.64 2.36
N LEU A 30 -7.61 1.94 3.38
CA LEU A 30 -6.64 0.86 3.21
C LEU A 30 -7.21 -0.29 2.38
N THR A 31 -8.44 -0.72 2.63
CA THR A 31 -9.11 -1.73 1.80
C THR A 31 -9.20 -1.29 0.34
N ARG A 32 -9.54 -0.02 0.07
CA ARG A 32 -9.55 0.51 -1.31
C ARG A 32 -8.15 0.50 -1.93
N ILE A 33 -7.12 0.92 -1.20
CA ILE A 33 -5.73 0.90 -1.68
C ILE A 33 -5.32 -0.54 -2.02
N LEU A 34 -5.56 -1.49 -1.13
CA LEU A 34 -5.21 -2.90 -1.33
C LEU A 34 -5.92 -3.50 -2.54
N GLY A 35 -7.21 -3.21 -2.74
CA GLY A 35 -7.95 -3.67 -3.91
C GLY A 35 -7.39 -3.11 -5.23
N VAL A 36 -6.94 -1.85 -5.24
CA VAL A 36 -6.29 -1.27 -6.42
C VAL A 36 -4.92 -1.90 -6.66
N LEU A 37 -4.10 -2.06 -5.60
CA LEU A 37 -2.76 -2.66 -5.71
C LEU A 37 -2.81 -4.11 -6.22
N ASP A 38 -3.88 -4.85 -5.90
CA ASP A 38 -4.01 -6.24 -6.35
C ASP A 38 -4.19 -6.37 -7.86
N VAL A 39 -4.82 -5.39 -8.51
CA VAL A 39 -5.06 -5.40 -9.96
C VAL A 39 -4.09 -4.53 -10.76
N ALA A 40 -3.32 -3.66 -10.10
CA ALA A 40 -2.33 -2.81 -10.75
C ALA A 40 -1.16 -3.64 -11.31
N GLN A 41 -0.75 -3.35 -12.54
CA GLN A 41 0.38 -4.00 -13.22
C GLN A 41 1.58 -3.06 -13.34
N ALA A 42 1.36 -1.75 -13.22
CA ALA A 42 2.41 -0.74 -13.25
C ALA A 42 2.06 0.47 -12.37
N PRO A 43 3.06 1.29 -11.99
CA PRO A 43 2.82 2.50 -11.21
C PRO A 43 1.84 3.49 -11.86
N ALA A 44 1.76 3.52 -13.20
CA ALA A 44 0.84 4.37 -13.93
C ALA A 44 -0.64 4.08 -13.61
N ASP A 45 -0.99 2.82 -13.29
CA ASP A 45 -2.34 2.40 -12.91
C ASP A 45 -2.78 2.99 -11.57
N LEU A 46 -1.81 3.46 -10.78
CA LEU A 46 -2.01 4.08 -9.47
C LEU A 46 -2.11 5.61 -9.55
N SER A 47 -2.27 6.19 -10.74
CA SER A 47 -2.50 7.62 -10.94
C SER A 47 -3.93 8.02 -10.57
N ILE A 48 -4.32 7.72 -9.33
CA ILE A 48 -5.66 7.93 -8.79
C ILE A 48 -5.65 9.22 -7.95
N PRO A 49 -6.61 10.14 -8.17
CA PRO A 49 -6.75 11.34 -7.35
C PRO A 49 -6.77 11.01 -5.86
N GLY A 50 -5.88 11.66 -5.11
CA GLY A 50 -5.75 11.48 -3.67
C GLY A 50 -4.81 10.36 -3.23
N PHE A 51 -4.29 9.52 -4.12
CA PHE A 51 -3.22 8.56 -3.76
C PHE A 51 -1.85 9.22 -3.72
N ARG A 52 -1.64 10.31 -4.48
CA ARG A 52 -0.36 11.04 -4.51
C ARG A 52 0.84 10.10 -4.73
N THR A 53 0.65 9.12 -5.62
CA THR A 53 1.60 8.05 -5.86
C THR A 53 2.93 8.62 -6.35
N HIS A 54 4.02 8.20 -5.72
CA HIS A 54 5.37 8.57 -6.15
C HIS A 54 6.37 7.49 -5.75
N GLU A 55 7.47 7.41 -6.50
CA GLU A 55 8.60 6.57 -6.17
C GLU A 55 9.40 7.18 -5.01
N LEU A 56 9.87 6.32 -4.10
CA LEU A 56 10.75 6.68 -3.00
C LEU A 56 12.21 6.75 -3.49
N ARG A 57 13.07 7.39 -2.69
CA ARG A 57 14.48 7.65 -3.02
C ARG A 57 15.40 7.13 -1.92
N GLY A 58 16.71 7.09 -2.20
CA GLY A 58 17.72 6.62 -1.25
C GLY A 58 17.65 5.10 -1.06
N ASP A 59 17.72 4.64 0.20
CA ASP A 59 17.70 3.22 0.54
C ASP A 59 16.41 2.49 0.14
N LEU A 60 15.33 3.25 -0.13
CA LEU A 60 14.05 2.74 -0.60
C LEU A 60 13.83 2.99 -2.10
N ALA A 61 14.88 3.28 -2.89
CA ALA A 61 14.76 3.36 -4.34
C ALA A 61 14.11 2.08 -4.92
N GLY A 62 13.23 2.23 -5.90
CA GLY A 62 12.39 1.16 -6.44
C GLY A 62 11.15 0.81 -5.60
N HIS A 63 11.00 1.37 -4.41
CA HIS A 63 9.72 1.34 -3.67
C HIS A 63 8.85 2.52 -4.06
N TRP A 64 7.55 2.33 -3.88
CA TRP A 64 6.51 3.30 -4.16
C TRP A 64 5.74 3.61 -2.89
N SER A 65 5.14 4.79 -2.85
CA SER A 65 4.32 5.25 -1.74
C SER A 65 2.98 5.77 -2.22
N VAL A 66 1.92 5.41 -1.52
CA VAL A 66 0.59 6.03 -1.65
C VAL A 66 0.12 6.63 -0.33
N TRP A 67 -0.55 7.77 -0.43
CA TRP A 67 -1.02 8.57 0.68
C TRP A 67 -2.30 8.00 1.31
N VAL A 68 -2.26 7.75 2.62
CA VAL A 68 -3.42 7.34 3.41
C VAL A 68 -4.07 8.55 4.06
N ASN A 69 -3.43 9.14 5.07
CA ASN A 69 -3.91 10.32 5.76
C ASN A 69 -2.76 10.96 6.55
N GLY A 70 -2.67 12.29 6.61
CA GLY A 70 -1.58 12.99 7.32
C GLY A 70 -0.21 12.43 6.93
N ASN A 71 0.48 11.85 7.93
CA ASN A 71 1.80 11.23 7.81
C ASN A 71 1.78 9.75 7.38
N TRP A 72 0.60 9.12 7.32
CA TRP A 72 0.48 7.69 7.03
C TRP A 72 0.59 7.39 5.54
N ARG A 73 1.38 6.36 5.22
CA ARG A 73 1.58 5.86 3.85
C ARG A 73 1.42 4.35 3.81
N VAL A 74 0.97 3.85 2.65
CA VAL A 74 1.23 2.47 2.25
C VAL A 74 2.43 2.50 1.31
N THR A 75 3.42 1.66 1.58
CA THR A 75 4.60 1.50 0.72
C THR A 75 4.68 0.08 0.20
N PHE A 76 5.26 -0.09 -0.98
CA PHE A 76 5.32 -1.38 -1.67
C PHE A 76 6.37 -1.34 -2.78
N ARG A 77 6.67 -2.49 -3.38
CA ARG A 77 7.54 -2.61 -4.55
C ARG A 77 6.81 -3.36 -5.66
N PHE A 78 7.02 -2.93 -6.91
CA PHE A 78 6.62 -3.73 -8.06
C PHE A 78 7.70 -4.77 -8.39
N VAL A 79 7.28 -6.00 -8.64
CA VAL A 79 8.11 -7.11 -9.13
C VAL A 79 7.45 -7.69 -10.38
N GLY A 80 7.97 -7.33 -11.56
CA GLY A 80 7.24 -7.58 -12.80
C GLY A 80 5.90 -6.86 -12.81
N GLN A 81 4.80 -7.62 -12.89
CA GLN A 81 3.42 -7.11 -12.83
C GLN A 81 2.76 -7.31 -11.46
N ASP A 82 3.52 -7.78 -10.47
CA ASP A 82 3.04 -8.03 -9.12
C ASP A 82 3.53 -6.98 -8.12
N VAL A 83 2.87 -6.94 -6.96
CA VAL A 83 3.16 -6.02 -5.87
C VAL A 83 3.59 -6.82 -4.64
N GLU A 84 4.72 -6.45 -4.04
CA GLU A 84 5.26 -7.11 -2.86
C GLU A 84 5.74 -6.11 -1.80
N LEU A 85 6.17 -6.65 -0.65
CA LEU A 85 6.66 -5.90 0.50
C LEU A 85 5.67 -4.82 0.97
N VAL A 86 4.37 -5.08 0.81
CA VAL A 86 3.33 -4.11 1.16
C VAL A 86 3.38 -3.81 2.66
N ASP A 87 3.60 -2.54 2.98
CA ASP A 87 3.78 -2.04 4.34
C ASP A 87 2.90 -0.82 4.60
N TYR A 88 2.68 -0.51 5.88
CA TYR A 88 1.86 0.60 6.35
C TYR A 88 2.55 1.30 7.52
N GLN A 89 2.96 2.55 7.29
CA GLN A 89 3.87 3.26 8.18
C GLN A 89 3.42 4.70 8.43
N ASP A 90 3.74 5.20 9.62
CA ASP A 90 3.68 6.61 9.98
C ASP A 90 5.03 7.26 9.67
N TYR A 91 5.06 8.30 8.83
CA TYR A 91 6.29 9.02 8.48
C TYR A 91 6.64 10.12 9.52
N HIS A 92 6.61 9.80 10.81
CA HIS A 92 7.13 10.65 11.90
C HIS A 92 8.07 9.88 12.81
#